data_AF-A0A0C2FNY6-F1
#
_entry.id   AF-A0A0C2FNY6-F1
#
_cell.length_a   1.000
_cell.length_b   1.000
_cell.length_c   1.000
_cell.angle_alpha   90.00
_cell.angle_beta   90.00
_cell.angle_gamma   90.00
#
_symmetry.space_group_name_H-M   'P 1'
#
loop_
_entity.id
_entity.type
_entity.pdbx_description
1 polymer ?
#
loop_
_entity_poly.entity_id
_entity_poly.type
_entity_poly.pdbx_seq_one_letter_code
_entity_poly.pdbx_strand_id
1 'polypeptide(L)'
;LVLDVNKRVYNHRPGTCRQVEGIAHGSEDIALLEDEGIAFITSGIFYMSPRGKGVEGQVFLYDFNQKGTWKAEPLKINGKYDQENFHPHGISHIVTSTGVVRLFVISHTKAFEHAVLVLHWNRNTRQLDVVKTIRDEKFIRYIRAAPQFGVIVRSLDYLLRPNDLVAVSENAFILSNDGSAQTTATNLLEILSLIPRGSVVYYDGKVSHDA
;
A
#
# COMPACT_ATOMS: atom_id res chain seq x y z
N LEU A 1 -15.08 -20.21 9.67
CA LEU A 1 -15.90 -18.98 9.68
C LEU A 1 -15.32 -18.06 8.62
N VAL A 2 -16.12 -17.57 7.69
CA VAL A 2 -15.64 -16.79 6.51
C VAL A 2 -15.53 -15.29 6.81
N LEU A 3 -16.44 -14.80 7.65
CA LEU A 3 -16.58 -13.39 8.01
C LEU A 3 -16.53 -13.18 9.53
N ASP A 4 -16.10 -14.21 10.27
CA ASP A 4 -15.99 -14.12 11.72
C ASP A 4 -17.29 -13.65 12.44
N VAL A 5 -18.47 -13.90 11.86
CA VAL A 5 -19.80 -13.44 12.37
C VAL A 5 -20.09 -13.86 13.82
N ASN A 6 -19.53 -14.98 14.28
CA ASN A 6 -19.66 -15.46 15.66
C ASN A 6 -18.37 -15.32 16.48
N LYS A 7 -17.40 -14.53 16.01
CA LYS A 7 -16.14 -14.32 16.72
C LYS A 7 -16.40 -13.60 18.02
N ARG A 8 -15.91 -14.18 19.11
CA ARG A 8 -15.84 -13.53 20.41
C ARG A 8 -14.45 -12.92 20.55
N VAL A 9 -14.39 -11.61 20.75
CA VAL A 9 -13.15 -10.90 21.06
C VAL A 9 -13.03 -10.80 22.58
N TYR A 10 -11.93 -11.28 23.12
CA TYR A 10 -11.60 -11.13 24.53
C TYR A 10 -10.74 -9.89 24.72
N ASN A 11 -10.95 -9.17 25.82
CA ASN A 11 -10.13 -8.01 26.14
C ASN A 11 -8.73 -8.44 26.57
N HIS A 12 -7.74 -8.14 25.74
CA HIS A 12 -6.33 -8.20 26.12
C HIS A 12 -5.86 -6.79 26.48
N ARG A 13 -5.24 -6.61 27.66
CA ARG A 13 -4.70 -5.32 28.11
C ARG A 13 -3.17 -5.41 28.15
N PRO A 14 -2.46 -4.94 27.12
CA PRO A 14 -1.00 -5.02 27.05
C PRO A 14 -0.29 -4.05 28.01
N GLY A 15 -1.04 -3.17 28.70
CA GLY A 15 -0.52 -2.14 29.59
C GLY A 15 -1.21 -0.81 29.34
N THR A 16 -0.54 0.29 29.67
CA THR A 16 -1.03 1.64 29.40
C THR A 16 -0.94 1.93 27.90
N CYS A 17 -2.09 2.09 27.25
CA CYS A 17 -2.17 2.52 25.85
C CYS A 17 -2.46 4.01 25.77
N ARG A 18 -2.03 4.62 24.66
CA ARG A 18 -2.30 6.02 24.32
C ARG A 18 -2.52 6.15 22.83
N GLN A 19 -3.43 7.03 22.45
CA GLN A 19 -3.67 7.34 21.05
C GLN A 19 -2.51 8.17 20.50
N VAL A 20 -2.06 7.84 19.29
CA VAL A 20 -1.13 8.68 18.52
C VAL A 20 -1.93 9.79 17.85
N GLU A 21 -1.56 11.04 18.10
CA GLU A 21 -2.20 12.22 17.52
C GLU A 21 -1.70 12.50 16.10
N GLY A 22 -2.46 13.28 15.33
CA GLY A 22 -2.09 13.75 13.99
C GLY A 22 -2.63 12.91 12.83
N ILE A 23 -2.93 11.63 13.06
CA ILE A 23 -3.51 10.73 12.04
C ILE A 23 -5.02 10.63 12.25
N ALA A 24 -5.80 11.10 11.27
CA ALA A 24 -7.27 11.15 11.36
C ALA A 24 -8.01 10.18 10.43
N HIS A 25 -7.35 9.66 9.39
CA HIS A 25 -8.01 8.97 8.27
C HIS A 25 -7.43 7.58 8.01
N GLY A 26 -7.29 6.79 9.08
CA GLY A 26 -6.72 5.45 9.05
C GLY A 26 -5.19 5.46 9.15
N SER A 27 -4.65 4.31 9.55
CA SER A 27 -3.23 4.06 9.72
C SER A 27 -3.00 2.63 9.21
N GLU A 28 -3.17 2.46 7.90
CA GLU A 28 -3.39 1.13 7.31
C GLU A 28 -2.19 0.22 7.52
N ASP A 29 -0.98 0.73 7.27
CA ASP A 29 0.25 -0.02 7.49
C ASP A 29 1.38 0.87 8.07
N ILE A 30 2.39 0.22 8.66
CA ILE A 30 3.49 0.83 9.39
C ILE A 30 4.83 0.14 9.12
N ALA A 31 5.83 0.92 8.72
CA ALA A 31 7.21 0.46 8.57
C ALA A 31 8.10 1.06 9.67
N LEU A 32 8.58 0.22 10.59
CA LEU A 32 9.47 0.61 11.69
C LEU A 32 10.93 0.58 11.23
N LEU A 33 11.62 1.72 11.31
CA LEU A 33 13.07 1.80 11.18
C LEU A 33 13.69 1.79 12.58
N GLU A 34 13.99 0.59 13.06
CA GLU A 34 14.36 0.32 14.45
C GLU A 34 15.61 1.08 14.90
N ASP A 35 16.67 1.07 14.08
CA ASP A 35 17.96 1.70 14.41
C ASP A 35 17.85 3.22 14.63
N GLU A 36 16.87 3.86 14.00
CA GLU A 36 16.62 5.30 14.15
C GLU A 36 15.52 5.60 15.17
N GLY A 37 14.80 4.58 15.66
CA GLY A 37 13.66 4.76 16.54
C GLY A 37 12.59 5.63 15.90
N ILE A 38 12.27 5.37 14.62
CA ILE A 38 11.20 6.05 13.89
C ILE A 38 10.31 5.04 13.15
N ALA A 39 9.05 5.40 12.92
CA ALA A 39 8.14 4.63 12.07
C ALA A 39 7.48 5.50 11.00
N PHE A 40 7.35 4.94 9.80
CA PHE A 40 6.58 5.50 8.70
C PHE A 40 5.20 4.87 8.68
N ILE A 41 4.14 5.68 8.59
CA ILE A 41 2.74 5.20 8.69
C ILE A 41 1.97 5.68 7.47
N THR A 42 1.30 4.78 6.76
CA THR A 42 0.44 5.15 5.63
C THR A 42 -0.98 5.50 6.10
N SER A 43 -1.57 6.53 5.49
CA SER A 43 -2.87 7.06 5.90
C SER A 43 -3.65 7.60 4.70
N GLY A 44 -4.98 7.58 4.82
CA GLY A 44 -5.87 8.12 3.79
C GLY A 44 -6.06 7.22 2.58
N ILE A 45 -5.94 5.89 2.75
CA ILE A 45 -6.18 4.90 1.70
C ILE A 45 -7.54 5.10 1.01
N PHE A 46 -7.57 4.86 -0.30
CA PHE A 46 -8.78 4.69 -1.10
C PHE A 46 -8.89 3.23 -1.52
N TYR A 47 -9.90 2.53 -0.99
CA TYR A 47 -10.16 1.12 -1.31
C TYR A 47 -11.61 0.92 -1.75
N MET A 48 -11.84 0.90 -3.06
CA MET A 48 -13.11 0.52 -3.72
C MET A 48 -14.37 1.28 -3.27
N SER A 49 -14.22 2.28 -2.41
CA SER A 49 -15.27 3.08 -1.78
C SER A 49 -14.81 4.54 -1.73
N PRO A 50 -15.69 5.50 -2.02
CA PRO A 50 -15.34 6.91 -2.00
C PRO A 50 -14.90 7.34 -0.59
N ARG A 51 -13.81 8.12 -0.53
CA ARG A 51 -13.36 8.76 0.72
C ARG A 51 -14.28 9.95 1.04
N GLY A 52 -14.28 10.34 2.32
CA GLY A 52 -14.87 11.61 2.74
C GLY A 52 -14.22 12.80 2.03
N LYS A 53 -14.92 13.93 1.95
CA LYS A 53 -14.35 15.17 1.41
C LYS A 53 -13.13 15.58 2.24
N GLY A 54 -12.05 15.98 1.57
CA GLY A 54 -10.84 16.49 2.22
C GLY A 54 -9.89 15.43 2.79
N VAL A 55 -10.14 14.13 2.55
CA VAL A 55 -9.17 13.09 2.93
C VAL A 55 -8.02 13.10 1.92
N GLU A 56 -6.81 13.33 2.40
CA GLU A 56 -5.57 13.28 1.63
C GLU A 56 -4.82 11.99 1.95
N GLY A 57 -4.20 11.37 0.94
CA GLY A 57 -3.31 10.24 1.18
C GLY A 57 -1.93 10.74 1.56
N GLN A 58 -1.37 10.22 2.65
CA GLN A 58 -0.14 10.75 3.23
C GLN A 58 0.70 9.62 3.86
N VAL A 59 2.01 9.87 3.94
CA VAL A 59 2.91 9.09 4.80
C VAL A 59 3.25 9.96 6.00
N PHE A 60 3.07 9.42 7.21
CA PHE A 60 3.40 10.09 8.46
C PHE A 60 4.70 9.55 9.03
N LEU A 61 5.40 10.38 9.80
CA LEU A 61 6.53 10.01 10.63
C LEU A 61 6.11 10.02 12.09
N TYR A 62 6.41 8.94 12.79
CA TYR A 62 6.36 8.89 14.24
C TYR A 62 7.76 8.68 14.78
N ASP A 63 8.24 9.63 15.58
CA ASP A 63 9.55 9.60 16.22
C ASP A 63 9.39 9.10 17.66
N PHE A 64 9.98 7.96 18.00
CA PHE A 64 9.84 7.37 19.34
C PHE A 64 10.65 8.13 20.40
N ASN A 65 11.57 9.01 19.99
CA ASN A 65 12.39 9.83 20.87
C ASN A 65 11.78 11.22 21.14
N GLN A 66 10.60 11.50 20.57
CA GLN A 66 9.90 12.77 20.80
C GLN A 66 9.56 12.97 22.29
N LYS A 67 9.69 14.21 22.77
CA LYS A 67 9.44 14.56 24.18
C LYS A 67 8.08 15.23 24.36
N GLY A 68 7.27 14.72 25.29
CA GLY A 68 6.07 15.40 25.77
C GLY A 68 4.86 15.38 24.82
N THR A 69 4.98 14.75 23.66
CA THR A 69 3.89 14.55 22.68
C THR A 69 3.90 13.11 22.17
N TRP A 70 2.76 12.62 21.70
CA TRP A 70 2.63 11.31 21.04
C TRP A 70 2.06 11.53 19.66
N LYS A 71 2.70 12.40 18.89
CA LYS A 71 2.15 12.92 17.64
C LYS A 71 2.93 12.36 16.45
N ALA A 72 2.21 11.94 15.43
CA ALA A 72 2.78 11.66 14.13
C ALA A 72 2.62 12.89 13.22
N GLU A 73 3.62 13.16 12.40
CA GLU A 73 3.66 14.34 11.53
C GLU A 73 3.64 13.92 10.07
N PRO A 74 2.85 14.58 9.21
CA PRO A 74 2.82 14.25 7.78
C PRO A 74 4.16 14.59 7.15
N LEU A 75 4.73 13.63 6.41
CA LEU A 75 5.98 13.84 5.68
C LEU A 75 5.70 14.53 4.35
N LYS A 76 6.51 15.56 4.07
CA LYS A 76 6.55 16.15 2.73
C LYS A 76 7.25 15.18 1.77
N ILE A 77 6.59 14.91 0.65
CA ILE A 77 7.15 14.14 -0.46
C ILE A 77 7.56 15.10 -1.58
N ASN A 78 8.86 15.16 -1.88
CA ASN A 78 9.44 15.97 -2.94
C ASN A 78 9.55 15.19 -4.24
N GLY A 79 9.47 15.90 -5.37
CA GLY A 79 9.60 15.31 -6.70
C GLY A 79 8.26 15.09 -7.39
N LYS A 80 8.31 14.43 -8.55
CA LYS A 80 7.15 14.28 -9.44
C LYS A 80 6.40 12.98 -9.14
N TYR A 81 5.20 13.10 -8.63
CA TYR A 81 4.21 12.02 -8.51
C TYR A 81 2.80 12.62 -8.60
N ASP A 82 1.79 11.78 -8.81
CA ASP A 82 0.40 12.23 -8.82
C ASP A 82 -0.10 12.40 -7.38
N GLN A 83 -0.01 13.61 -6.85
CA GLN A 83 -0.36 13.91 -5.46
C GLN A 83 -1.88 13.77 -5.22
N GLU A 84 -2.69 14.15 -6.19
CA GLU A 84 -4.16 14.10 -6.09
C GLU A 84 -4.70 12.66 -6.08
N ASN A 85 -3.93 11.73 -6.66
CA ASN A 85 -4.21 10.31 -6.68
C ASN A 85 -3.19 9.48 -5.90
N PHE A 86 -2.50 10.07 -4.93
CA PHE A 86 -1.69 9.31 -4.00
C PHE A 86 -2.58 8.79 -2.86
N HIS A 87 -2.86 7.49 -2.86
CA HIS A 87 -3.61 6.82 -1.80
C HIS A 87 -2.79 5.63 -1.29
N PRO A 88 -1.94 5.84 -0.27
CA PRO A 88 -1.00 4.83 0.17
C PRO A 88 -1.73 3.68 0.90
N HIS A 89 -1.23 2.46 0.69
CA HIS A 89 -1.70 1.20 1.30
C HIS A 89 -0.50 0.59 2.06
N GLY A 90 -0.10 -0.65 1.75
CA GLY A 90 1.10 -1.27 2.33
C GLY A 90 2.40 -0.51 2.07
N ILE A 91 3.31 -0.61 3.05
CA ILE A 91 4.61 0.06 3.08
C ILE A 91 5.70 -0.87 3.60
N SER A 92 6.83 -0.89 2.90
CA SER A 92 8.03 -1.56 3.38
C SER A 92 9.26 -0.70 3.15
N HIS A 93 10.36 -1.08 3.79
CA HIS A 93 11.62 -0.36 3.65
C HIS A 93 12.81 -1.31 3.59
N ILE A 94 13.91 -0.80 3.04
CA ILE A 94 15.22 -1.43 3.15
C ILE A 94 16.29 -0.37 3.37
N VAL A 95 17.29 -0.70 4.18
CA VAL A 95 18.53 0.07 4.26
C VAL A 95 19.50 -0.47 3.20
N THR A 96 19.82 0.38 2.23
CA THR A 96 20.77 0.07 1.16
C THR A 96 22.17 -0.17 1.71
N SER A 97 23.03 -0.77 0.88
CA SER A 97 24.46 -0.96 1.20
C SER A 97 25.21 0.36 1.50
N THR A 98 24.69 1.48 1.02
CA THR A 98 25.23 2.83 1.23
C THR A 98 24.58 3.57 2.40
N GLY A 99 23.70 2.91 3.16
CA GLY A 99 23.01 3.47 4.33
C GLY A 99 21.79 4.36 3.99
N VAL A 100 21.43 4.51 2.72
CA VAL A 100 20.17 5.15 2.31
C VAL A 100 19.00 4.27 2.74
N VAL A 101 17.98 4.85 3.36
CA VAL A 101 16.70 4.18 3.66
C VAL A 101 15.77 4.40 2.47
N ARG A 102 15.36 3.30 1.83
CA ARG A 102 14.44 3.31 0.70
C ARG A 102 13.10 2.74 1.13
N LEU A 103 12.03 3.48 0.89
CA LEU A 103 10.65 3.05 1.13
C LEU A 103 10.00 2.61 -0.18
N PHE A 104 9.16 1.60 -0.09
CA PHE A 104 8.31 1.11 -1.15
C PHE A 104 6.87 1.21 -0.65
N VAL A 105 6.06 2.03 -1.32
CA VAL A 105 4.69 2.35 -0.88
C VAL A 105 3.73 1.97 -1.98
N ILE A 106 2.81 1.05 -1.71
CA ILE A 106 1.70 0.78 -2.62
C ILE A 106 0.82 2.03 -2.68
N SER A 107 0.47 2.48 -3.87
CA SER A 107 -0.42 3.62 -4.10
C SER A 107 -1.52 3.25 -5.07
N HIS A 108 -2.76 3.59 -4.70
CA HIS A 108 -3.93 3.45 -5.57
C HIS A 108 -4.40 4.81 -6.10
N THR A 109 -5.06 4.84 -7.26
CA THR A 109 -5.70 6.06 -7.79
C THR A 109 -7.23 6.01 -7.63
N LYS A 110 -7.93 7.13 -7.87
CA LYS A 110 -9.42 7.12 -7.90
C LYS A 110 -9.99 6.29 -9.05
N ALA A 111 -9.22 6.16 -10.14
CA ALA A 111 -9.52 5.27 -11.25
C ALA A 111 -9.20 3.80 -10.93
N PHE A 112 -8.80 3.52 -9.68
CA PHE A 112 -8.41 2.21 -9.20
C PHE A 112 -7.21 1.63 -9.93
N GLU A 113 -6.29 2.50 -10.36
CA GLU A 113 -4.99 2.12 -10.86
C GLU A 113 -4.00 1.90 -9.70
N HIS A 114 -2.95 1.09 -9.89
CA HIS A 114 -2.04 0.68 -8.82
C HIS A 114 -0.59 0.87 -9.25
N ALA A 115 0.23 1.30 -8.31
CA ALA A 115 1.66 1.48 -8.50
C ALA A 115 2.40 1.27 -7.18
N VAL A 116 3.71 1.03 -7.27
CA VAL A 116 4.61 1.11 -6.12
C VAL A 116 5.45 2.38 -6.26
N LEU A 117 5.26 3.32 -5.34
CA LEU A 117 6.05 4.54 -5.24
C LEU A 117 7.31 4.24 -4.43
N VAL A 118 8.47 4.48 -5.03
CA VAL A 118 9.78 4.29 -4.39
C VAL A 118 10.29 5.63 -3.91
N LEU A 119 10.59 5.73 -2.61
CA LEU A 119 10.97 6.97 -1.94
C LEU A 119 12.31 6.80 -1.22
N HIS A 120 13.09 7.88 -1.14
CA HIS A 120 14.25 7.95 -0.25
C HIS A 120 13.91 8.76 0.99
N TRP A 121 14.27 8.25 2.17
CA TRP A 121 14.22 9.00 3.41
C TRP A 121 15.43 9.91 3.54
N ASN A 122 15.18 11.21 3.59
CA ASN A 122 16.20 12.23 3.76
C ASN A 122 16.28 12.64 5.23
N ARG A 123 17.27 12.09 5.95
CA ARG A 123 17.50 12.34 7.38
C ARG A 123 17.70 13.82 7.71
N ASN A 124 18.37 14.55 6.84
CA ASN A 124 18.74 15.95 7.10
C ASN A 124 17.52 16.86 7.03
N THR A 125 16.64 16.63 6.05
CA THR A 125 15.45 17.47 5.84
C THR A 125 14.21 16.93 6.51
N ARG A 126 14.24 15.68 7.00
CA ARG A 126 13.10 14.89 7.46
C ARG A 126 11.97 14.83 6.41
N GLN A 127 12.32 14.53 5.17
CA GLN A 127 11.40 14.47 4.03
C GLN A 127 11.62 13.21 3.20
N LEU A 128 10.68 12.94 2.30
CA LEU A 128 10.74 11.84 1.36
C LEU A 128 11.02 12.38 -0.05
N ASP A 129 11.99 11.82 -0.74
CA ASP A 129 12.31 12.20 -2.12
C ASP A 129 11.86 11.08 -3.08
N VAL A 130 11.06 11.40 -4.09
CA VAL A 130 10.61 10.42 -5.09
C VAL A 130 11.79 9.96 -5.93
N VAL A 131 11.95 8.64 -6.00
CA VAL A 131 12.96 7.97 -6.82
C VAL A 131 12.36 7.56 -8.16
N LYS A 132 11.28 6.78 -8.08
CA LYS A 132 10.54 6.27 -9.25
C LYS A 132 9.16 5.79 -8.83
N THR A 133 8.28 5.66 -9.81
CA THR A 133 6.99 4.99 -9.67
C THR A 133 7.00 3.75 -10.54
N ILE A 134 6.83 2.58 -9.94
CA ILE A 134 6.81 1.30 -10.64
C ILE A 134 5.36 0.95 -10.94
N ARG A 135 5.08 0.71 -12.22
CA ARG A 135 3.80 0.20 -12.71
C ARG A 135 4.10 -1.05 -13.49
N ASP A 136 3.30 -2.08 -13.30
CA ASP A 136 3.43 -3.36 -13.98
C ASP A 136 2.03 -3.92 -14.25
N GLU A 137 1.89 -4.66 -15.34
CA GLU A 137 0.61 -5.30 -15.70
C GLU A 137 0.18 -6.37 -14.70
N LYS A 138 1.12 -6.91 -13.94
CA LYS A 138 0.86 -7.82 -12.82
C LYS A 138 0.44 -7.11 -11.54
N PHE A 139 0.48 -5.78 -11.51
CA PHE A 139 -0.19 -4.99 -10.47
C PHE A 139 -1.63 -4.71 -10.90
N ILE A 140 -1.88 -4.51 -12.20
CA ILE A 140 -3.21 -4.37 -12.85
C ILE A 140 -3.08 -4.63 -14.35
N ARG A 141 -4.03 -5.36 -14.98
CA ARG A 141 -4.32 -5.07 -16.40
C ARG A 141 -5.77 -5.21 -16.86
N TYR A 142 -6.23 -4.09 -17.42
CA TYR A 142 -7.44 -3.85 -18.20
C TYR A 142 -7.70 -4.88 -19.31
N ILE A 143 -8.97 -5.30 -19.44
CA ILE A 143 -9.51 -5.96 -20.63
C ILE A 143 -9.40 -4.97 -21.81
N ARG A 144 -8.46 -5.17 -22.73
CA ARG A 144 -8.61 -4.66 -24.11
C ARG A 144 -9.19 -5.77 -24.95
N ALA A 145 -10.52 -5.77 -25.11
CA ALA A 145 -11.14 -6.55 -26.16
C ALA A 145 -10.77 -5.92 -27.52
N ALA A 146 -9.83 -6.53 -28.23
CA ALA A 146 -9.75 -6.34 -29.68
C ALA A 146 -10.80 -7.28 -30.30
N PRO A 147 -11.75 -6.80 -31.14
CA PRO A 147 -12.65 -7.68 -31.85
C PRO A 147 -11.85 -8.36 -32.95
N GLN A 148 -11.46 -9.61 -32.76
CA GLN A 148 -10.90 -10.43 -33.84
C GLN A 148 -11.80 -11.65 -34.02
N PHE A 149 -12.52 -11.65 -35.16
CA PHE A 149 -13.24 -12.80 -35.72
C PHE A 149 -14.18 -13.55 -34.78
N GLY A 150 -15.36 -12.98 -34.50
CA GLY A 150 -16.60 -13.75 -34.20
C GLY A 150 -16.61 -14.69 -32.99
N VAL A 151 -15.51 -14.78 -32.23
CA VAL A 151 -15.36 -15.61 -31.05
C VAL A 151 -14.91 -14.69 -29.93
N ILE A 152 -15.77 -14.49 -28.94
CA ILE A 152 -15.40 -13.80 -27.71
C ILE A 152 -14.49 -14.75 -26.91
N VAL A 153 -13.19 -14.76 -27.23
CA VAL A 153 -12.19 -15.25 -26.29
C VAL A 153 -11.98 -14.10 -25.30
N ARG A 154 -12.64 -14.15 -24.14
CA ARG A 154 -12.23 -13.32 -23.02
C ARG A 154 -10.84 -13.81 -22.63
N SER A 155 -9.78 -13.05 -22.92
CA SER A 155 -8.58 -13.15 -22.10
C SER A 155 -9.05 -12.96 -20.67
N LEU A 156 -8.86 -13.99 -19.83
CA LEU A 156 -9.04 -13.86 -18.39
C LEU A 156 -7.84 -13.08 -17.88
N ASP A 157 -7.79 -11.79 -18.21
CA ASP A 157 -6.81 -10.88 -17.63
C ASP A 157 -7.17 -10.79 -16.14
N TYR A 158 -6.34 -11.41 -15.29
CA TYR A 158 -6.50 -11.37 -13.86
C TYR A 158 -6.21 -9.94 -13.41
N LEU A 159 -7.27 -9.20 -13.16
CA LEU A 159 -7.18 -7.93 -12.46
C LEU A 159 -6.71 -8.27 -11.05
N LEU A 160 -5.62 -7.66 -10.60
CA LEU A 160 -5.03 -7.90 -9.29
C LEU A 160 -5.12 -6.63 -8.47
N ARG A 161 -5.21 -6.79 -7.15
CA ARG A 161 -5.42 -5.70 -6.21
C ARG A 161 -4.33 -5.75 -5.13
N PRO A 162 -3.20 -5.04 -5.32
CA PRO A 162 -2.11 -4.98 -4.36
C PRO A 162 -2.60 -4.54 -2.99
N ASN A 163 -2.19 -5.28 -1.97
CA ASN A 163 -2.53 -5.00 -0.59
C ASN A 163 -1.30 -4.51 0.16
N ASP A 164 -0.32 -5.41 0.30
CA ASP A 164 0.92 -5.16 1.01
C ASP A 164 2.14 -5.68 0.23
N LEU A 165 3.34 -5.20 0.55
CA LEU A 165 4.59 -5.66 -0.01
C LEU A 165 5.69 -5.76 1.06
N VAL A 166 6.72 -6.55 0.76
CA VAL A 166 7.97 -6.59 1.51
C VAL A 166 9.13 -6.29 0.58
N ALA A 167 9.95 -5.31 0.96
CA ALA A 167 11.19 -5.00 0.24
C ALA A 167 12.21 -6.13 0.44
N VAL A 168 12.77 -6.64 -0.66
CA VAL A 168 13.78 -7.72 -0.65
C VAL A 168 15.16 -7.18 -0.98
N SER A 169 15.23 -6.12 -1.79
CA SER A 169 16.47 -5.44 -2.11
C SER A 169 16.21 -3.96 -2.42
N GLU A 170 17.28 -3.24 -2.76
CA GLU A 170 17.24 -1.87 -3.23
C GLU A 170 16.30 -1.60 -4.40
N ASN A 171 15.98 -2.64 -5.18
CA ASN A 171 15.14 -2.56 -6.38
C ASN A 171 14.05 -3.64 -6.46
N ALA A 172 14.03 -4.61 -5.55
CA ALA A 172 13.15 -5.76 -5.62
C ALA A 172 12.22 -5.84 -4.40
N PHE A 173 11.02 -6.34 -4.61
CA PHE A 173 10.04 -6.58 -3.56
C PHE A 173 9.14 -7.76 -3.90
N ILE A 174 8.53 -8.34 -2.87
CA ILE A 174 7.43 -9.29 -3.01
C ILE A 174 6.16 -8.54 -2.65
N LEU A 175 5.15 -8.63 -3.50
CA LEU A 175 3.88 -7.93 -3.36
C LEU A 175 2.75 -8.95 -3.26
N SER A 176 1.83 -8.73 -2.34
CA SER A 176 0.60 -9.50 -2.18
C SER A 176 -0.55 -8.81 -2.87
N ASN A 177 -1.38 -9.59 -3.55
CA ASN A 177 -2.68 -9.14 -4.05
C ASN A 177 -3.77 -9.81 -3.23
N ASP A 178 -4.69 -9.04 -2.68
CA ASP A 178 -5.76 -9.55 -1.80
C ASP A 178 -7.01 -10.00 -2.56
N GLY A 179 -7.05 -9.82 -3.88
CA GLY A 179 -8.15 -10.26 -4.72
C GLY A 179 -8.10 -9.69 -6.12
N SER A 180 -9.22 -9.89 -6.84
CA SER A 180 -9.35 -9.50 -8.24
C SER A 180 -10.50 -8.56 -8.54
N ALA A 181 -11.44 -8.43 -7.61
CA ALA A 181 -12.58 -7.55 -7.75
C ALA A 181 -12.19 -6.07 -7.84
N GLN A 182 -12.83 -5.35 -8.75
CA GLN A 182 -12.57 -3.92 -9.04
C GLN A 182 -13.72 -2.99 -8.63
N THR A 183 -14.84 -3.55 -8.15
CA THR A 183 -15.99 -2.78 -7.66
C THR A 183 -16.48 -3.32 -6.33
N THR A 184 -17.11 -2.48 -5.50
CA THR A 184 -17.63 -2.90 -4.19
C THR A 184 -18.55 -4.13 -4.29
N ALA A 185 -19.40 -4.17 -5.33
CA ALA A 185 -20.32 -5.27 -5.58
C ALA A 185 -19.58 -6.58 -5.95
N THR A 186 -18.59 -6.50 -6.84
CA THR A 186 -17.80 -7.69 -7.20
C THR A 186 -16.91 -8.15 -6.05
N ASN A 187 -16.46 -7.24 -5.18
CA ASN A 187 -15.70 -7.59 -3.99
C ASN A 187 -16.56 -8.35 -2.99
N LEU A 188 -17.81 -7.93 -2.78
CA LEU A 188 -18.76 -8.67 -1.95
C LEU A 188 -19.01 -10.09 -2.51
N LEU A 189 -19.19 -10.22 -3.83
CA LEU A 189 -19.33 -11.53 -4.46
C LEU A 189 -18.07 -12.39 -4.32
N GLU A 190 -16.89 -11.80 -4.49
CA GLU A 190 -15.60 -12.48 -4.30
C GLU A 190 -15.49 -13.03 -2.86
N ILE A 191 -15.76 -12.19 -1.86
CA ILE A 191 -15.78 -12.56 -0.44
C ILE A 191 -16.78 -13.69 -0.17
N LEU A 192 -18.02 -13.60 -0.69
CA LEU A 192 -19.05 -14.62 -0.48
C LEU A 192 -18.76 -15.93 -1.21
N SER A 193 -18.07 -15.87 -2.34
CA SER A 193 -17.74 -17.04 -3.16
C SER A 193 -16.66 -17.93 -2.58
N LEU A 194 -15.84 -17.41 -1.66
CA LEU A 194 -14.69 -18.11 -1.08
C LEU A 194 -13.62 -18.53 -2.08
N ILE A 195 -13.66 -18.02 -3.31
CA ILE A 195 -12.66 -18.36 -4.31
C ILE A 195 -11.34 -17.67 -3.91
N PRO A 196 -10.24 -18.42 -3.73
CA PRO A 196 -8.95 -17.84 -3.39
C PRO A 196 -8.39 -17.12 -4.61
N ARG A 197 -8.67 -15.82 -4.70
CA ARG A 197 -8.21 -14.93 -5.79
C ARG A 197 -6.93 -14.19 -5.47
N GLY A 198 -6.44 -14.30 -4.23
CA GLY A 198 -5.19 -13.69 -3.82
C GLY A 198 -3.99 -14.33 -4.53
N SER A 199 -2.95 -13.53 -4.73
CA SER A 199 -1.70 -13.98 -5.36
C SER A 199 -0.51 -13.24 -4.77
N VAL A 200 0.68 -13.71 -5.12
CA VAL A 200 1.94 -13.05 -4.78
C VAL A 200 2.72 -12.80 -6.06
N VAL A 201 3.36 -11.64 -6.14
CA VAL A 201 4.16 -11.21 -7.29
C VAL A 201 5.55 -10.85 -6.79
N TYR A 202 6.59 -11.36 -7.45
CA TYR A 202 7.97 -10.94 -7.20
C TYR A 202 8.42 -9.95 -8.27
N TYR A 203 8.73 -8.72 -7.88
CA TYR A 203 9.35 -7.74 -8.77
C TYR A 203 10.87 -7.79 -8.59
N ASP A 204 11.61 -8.10 -9.65
CA ASP A 204 13.06 -8.33 -9.60
C ASP A 204 13.92 -7.05 -9.76
N GLY A 205 13.27 -5.89 -9.88
CA GLY A 205 13.93 -4.62 -10.22
C GLY A 205 13.79 -4.20 -11.68
N LYS A 206 13.25 -5.08 -12.53
CA LYS A 206 12.99 -4.84 -13.95
C LYS A 206 11.55 -5.22 -14.31
N VAL A 207 11.15 -6.44 -14.00
CA VAL A 207 9.85 -7.01 -14.37
C VAL A 207 9.24 -7.79 -13.21
N SER A 208 7.93 -7.93 -13.24
CA SER A 208 7.19 -8.76 -12.29
C SER A 208 7.10 -10.23 -12.74
N HIS A 209 7.30 -11.13 -11.79
CA HIS A 209 7.21 -12.59 -11.95
C HIS A 209 6.05 -13.11 -11.11
N ASP A 210 5.31 -14.07 -11.66
CA ASP A 210 4.27 -14.76 -10.89
C ASP A 210 4.97 -15.73 -9.94
N ALA A 211 4.52 -15.78 -8.70
CA ALA A 211 4.99 -16.76 -7.71
C ALA A 211 4.31 -18.12 -7.91
#